data_AF-A0A3C0X0R0-F1
#
_entry.id   AF-A0A3C0X0R0-F1
#
_cell.length_a   1.000
_cell.length_b   1.000
_cell.length_c   1.000
_cell.angle_alpha   90.00
_cell.angle_beta   90.00
_cell.angle_gamma   90.00
#
_symmetry.space_group_name_H-M   'P 1'
#
loop_
_entity.id
_entity.type
_entity.pdbx_description
1 polymer ?
#
loop_
_entity_poly.entity_id
_entity_poly.type
_entity_poly.pdbx_seq_one_letter_code
_entity_poly.pdbx_strand_id
1 'polypeptide(L)'
;MAINNESIGISAEVAIARSFGVRVNPYYEARSEPAIVNLLLKNDNVKRIFYKEEIPAPTKHIAEGQNPVDFILEGNKTLSVKTNQQGLGKVAPQSIGQPTAETYFNYLENYFYNFSLREELAAEGLYDTYENRSYIFKKNSMNNTAAVVNMYWNNLFDCDYYIHFFNLDNYSNPLNNYLLLRKAVSPVWDNNKFSFTQSLENWNESNTLKYCGISMGEFQVHRNRNCFKFRFNMKGVLELFGGGLI
;
A
#
# COMPACT_ATOMS: atom_id res chain seq x y z
N MET A 1 22.26 0.61 13.71
CA MET A 1 21.75 0.70 12.32
C MET A 1 20.41 1.40 12.37
N ALA A 2 20.09 2.25 11.39
CA ALA A 2 18.75 2.84 11.31
C ALA A 2 17.75 1.72 11.01
N ILE A 3 16.70 1.62 11.84
CA ILE A 3 15.58 0.70 11.60
C ILE A 3 14.96 1.10 10.25
N ASN A 4 14.89 0.16 9.31
CA ASN A 4 14.26 0.40 8.01
C ASN A 4 12.76 0.05 8.06
N ASN A 5 11.96 0.67 7.18
CA ASN A 5 10.50 0.47 7.16
C ASN A 5 10.07 -0.98 6.90
N GLU A 6 10.85 -1.73 6.14
CA GLU A 6 10.55 -3.13 5.83
C GLU A 6 10.70 -4.01 7.06
N SER A 7 11.80 -3.86 7.82
CA SER A 7 12.02 -4.59 9.06
C SER A 7 10.93 -4.31 10.11
N ILE A 8 10.37 -3.09 10.17
CA ILE A 8 9.23 -2.77 11.06
C ILE A 8 7.97 -3.53 10.62
N GLY A 9 7.69 -3.57 9.31
CA GLY A 9 6.55 -4.31 8.76
C GLY A 9 6.64 -5.79 9.12
N ILE A 10 7.81 -6.39 8.85
CA ILE A 10 8.11 -7.78 9.20
C ILE A 10 8.00 -8.00 10.72
N SER A 11 8.46 -7.07 11.56
CA SER A 11 8.29 -7.17 13.01
C SER A 11 6.83 -7.20 13.44
N ALA A 12 5.96 -6.42 12.80
CA ALA A 12 4.53 -6.42 13.12
C ALA A 12 3.88 -7.76 12.78
N GLU A 13 4.19 -8.32 11.61
CA GLU A 13 3.73 -9.64 11.20
C GLU A 13 4.25 -10.74 12.15
N VAL A 14 5.56 -10.75 12.45
CA VAL A 14 6.16 -11.72 13.38
C VAL A 14 5.51 -11.64 14.77
N ALA A 15 5.24 -10.43 15.28
CA ALA A 15 4.57 -10.27 16.57
C ALA A 15 3.13 -10.81 16.55
N ILE A 16 2.39 -10.60 15.46
CA ILE A 16 1.07 -11.20 15.25
C ILE A 16 1.17 -12.71 15.26
N ALA A 17 2.05 -13.28 14.43
CA ALA A 17 2.20 -14.73 14.33
C ALA A 17 2.56 -15.37 15.68
N ARG A 18 3.54 -14.81 16.40
CA ARG A 18 3.95 -15.28 17.74
C ARG A 18 2.82 -15.20 18.76
N SER A 19 2.01 -14.14 18.72
CA SER A 19 0.89 -13.97 19.66
C SER A 19 -0.14 -15.09 19.54
N PHE A 20 -0.32 -15.65 18.35
CA PHE A 20 -1.32 -16.67 18.05
C PHE A 20 -0.74 -18.06 17.75
N GLY A 21 0.57 -18.25 17.95
CA GLY A 21 1.23 -19.54 17.71
C GLY A 21 1.28 -19.93 16.22
N VAL A 22 1.19 -18.98 15.30
CA VAL A 22 1.33 -19.21 13.86
C VAL A 22 2.81 -19.30 13.50
N ARG A 23 3.17 -20.33 12.73
CA ARG A 23 4.54 -20.52 12.24
C ARG A 23 4.88 -19.47 11.17
N VAL A 24 6.06 -18.87 11.29
CA VAL A 24 6.68 -17.99 10.29
C VAL A 24 7.93 -18.70 9.75
N ASN A 25 8.27 -18.44 8.48
CA ASN A 25 9.54 -18.88 7.93
C ASN A 25 10.72 -18.25 8.71
N PRO A 26 11.69 -19.04 9.21
CA PRO A 26 12.82 -18.51 9.98
C PRO A 26 13.65 -17.45 9.25
N TYR A 27 13.79 -17.57 7.92
CA TYR A 27 14.52 -16.57 7.11
C TYR A 27 13.75 -15.25 7.01
N TYR A 28 12.41 -15.32 6.99
CA TYR A 28 11.56 -14.15 7.03
C TYR A 28 11.64 -13.48 8.42
N GLU A 29 11.49 -14.28 9.47
CA GLU A 29 11.54 -13.83 10.86
C GLU A 29 12.89 -13.18 11.23
N ALA A 30 14.00 -13.68 10.69
CA ALA A 30 15.34 -13.14 10.91
C ALA A 30 15.52 -11.69 10.44
N ARG A 31 14.62 -11.18 9.59
CA ARG A 31 14.62 -9.80 9.08
C ARG A 31 13.84 -8.84 9.98
N SER A 32 13.15 -9.34 11.00
CA SER A 32 12.45 -8.50 11.97
C SER A 32 13.41 -7.77 12.89
N GLU A 33 12.99 -6.61 13.40
CA GLU A 33 13.60 -5.92 14.53
C GLU A 33 13.08 -6.48 15.86
N PRO A 34 13.92 -7.14 16.68
CA PRO A 34 13.48 -7.76 17.94
C PRO A 34 12.85 -6.79 18.93
N ALA A 35 13.34 -5.53 18.97
CA ALA A 35 12.83 -4.53 19.89
C ALA A 35 11.37 -4.13 19.57
N ILE A 36 11.01 -4.08 18.28
CA ILE A 36 9.64 -3.80 17.82
C ILE A 36 8.73 -5.01 18.07
N VAL A 37 9.23 -6.23 17.82
CA VAL A 37 8.48 -7.45 18.13
C VAL A 37 8.16 -7.50 19.63
N ASN A 38 9.15 -7.25 20.49
CA ASN A 38 8.95 -7.25 21.95
C ASN A 38 7.98 -6.15 22.40
N LEU A 39 8.01 -4.97 21.79
CA LEU A 39 7.06 -3.88 22.06
C LEU A 39 5.60 -4.31 21.79
N LEU A 40 5.37 -4.99 20.68
CA LEU A 40 4.05 -5.48 20.27
C LEU A 40 3.59 -6.68 21.11
N LEU A 41 4.51 -7.54 21.56
CA LEU A 41 4.19 -8.69 22.43
C LEU A 41 3.97 -8.27 23.89
N LYS A 42 4.56 -7.16 24.33
CA LYS A 42 4.47 -6.69 25.71
C LYS A 42 3.00 -6.53 26.14
N ASN A 43 2.68 -7.03 27.33
CA ASN A 43 1.33 -6.94 27.93
C ASN A 43 0.21 -7.43 26.98
N ASP A 44 0.51 -8.43 26.14
CA ASP A 44 -0.40 -8.99 25.15
C ASP A 44 -1.03 -7.93 24.22
N ASN A 45 -0.31 -6.84 23.90
CA ASN A 45 -0.87 -5.71 23.13
C ASN A 45 -1.52 -6.18 21.82
N VAL A 46 -0.87 -7.09 21.08
CA VAL A 46 -1.45 -7.67 19.85
C VAL A 46 -2.78 -8.37 20.11
N LYS A 47 -2.85 -9.31 21.07
CA LYS A 47 -4.10 -10.02 21.38
C LYS A 47 -5.18 -9.07 21.84
N ARG A 48 -4.83 -8.09 22.67
CA ARG A 48 -5.75 -7.05 23.14
C ARG A 48 -6.36 -6.26 22.00
N ILE A 49 -5.57 -5.91 20.97
CA ILE A 49 -6.09 -5.25 19.76
C ILE A 49 -7.03 -6.18 19.02
N PHE A 50 -6.62 -7.42 18.74
CA PHE A 50 -7.46 -8.39 18.02
C PHE A 50 -8.79 -8.65 18.73
N TYR A 51 -8.79 -8.80 20.05
CA TYR A 51 -10.02 -9.00 20.83
C TYR A 51 -10.89 -7.74 20.86
N LYS A 52 -10.30 -6.56 21.08
CA LYS A 52 -11.03 -5.29 21.09
C LYS A 52 -11.73 -5.02 19.76
N GLU A 53 -11.05 -5.33 18.66
CA GLU A 53 -11.49 -5.03 17.30
C GLU A 53 -12.26 -6.18 16.62
N GLU A 54 -12.43 -7.30 17.33
CA GLU A 54 -13.09 -8.51 16.83
C GLU A 54 -12.46 -9.03 15.53
N ILE A 55 -11.12 -9.04 15.49
CA ILE A 55 -10.35 -9.65 14.39
C ILE A 55 -10.21 -11.15 14.68
N PRO A 56 -10.64 -12.04 13.78
CA PRO A 56 -10.48 -13.48 13.96
C PRO A 56 -9.00 -13.88 14.09
N ALA A 57 -8.72 -14.97 14.80
CA ALA A 57 -7.34 -15.37 15.04
C ALA A 57 -6.63 -15.72 13.72
N PRO A 58 -5.35 -15.35 13.54
CA PRO A 58 -4.55 -15.83 12.42
C PRO A 58 -4.37 -17.35 12.48
N THR A 59 -4.54 -18.01 11.34
CA THR A 59 -4.32 -19.46 11.17
C THR A 59 -3.06 -19.76 10.36
N LYS A 60 -2.66 -18.84 9.47
CA LYS A 60 -1.48 -19.00 8.61
C LYS A 60 -0.86 -17.66 8.23
N HIS A 61 0.47 -17.57 8.25
CA HIS A 61 1.24 -16.47 7.66
C HIS A 61 1.54 -16.79 6.20
N ILE A 62 1.30 -15.83 5.30
CA ILE A 62 1.44 -16.01 3.84
C ILE A 62 2.06 -14.80 3.13
N ALA A 63 2.67 -13.84 3.84
CA ALA A 63 3.21 -12.61 3.25
C ALA A 63 4.37 -12.82 2.24
N GLU A 64 5.02 -13.98 2.26
CA GLU A 64 6.14 -14.32 1.38
C GLU A 64 5.72 -14.33 -0.11
N GLY A 65 6.67 -14.07 -1.01
CA GLY A 65 6.46 -14.26 -2.46
C GLY A 65 5.54 -13.23 -3.14
N GLN A 66 5.46 -12.01 -2.62
CA GLN A 66 4.58 -10.93 -3.14
C GLN A 66 3.08 -11.23 -3.01
N ASN A 67 2.68 -12.07 -2.04
CA ASN A 67 1.27 -12.23 -1.73
C ASN A 67 0.64 -10.88 -1.37
N PRO A 68 -0.61 -10.62 -1.82
CA PRO A 68 -1.28 -9.33 -1.60
C PRO A 68 -1.67 -9.12 -0.13
N VAL A 69 -1.76 -10.20 0.65
CA VAL A 69 -2.15 -10.23 2.05
C VAL A 69 -1.14 -11.01 2.89
N ASP A 70 -1.13 -10.76 4.19
CA ASP A 70 -0.07 -11.21 5.09
C ASP A 70 -0.49 -12.44 5.91
N PHE A 71 -1.78 -12.58 6.22
CA PHE A 71 -2.33 -13.73 6.95
C PHE A 71 -3.65 -14.24 6.40
N ILE A 72 -3.85 -15.55 6.55
CA ILE A 72 -5.19 -16.17 6.60
C ILE A 72 -5.62 -16.21 8.06
N LEU A 73 -6.86 -15.84 8.32
CA LEU A 73 -7.53 -15.85 9.61
C LEU A 73 -8.56 -16.99 9.69
N GLU A 74 -9.08 -17.23 10.89
CA GLU A 74 -10.22 -18.12 11.10
C GLU A 74 -11.41 -17.73 10.20
N GLY A 75 -12.10 -18.75 9.68
CA GLY A 75 -13.18 -18.57 8.70
C GLY A 75 -12.70 -18.19 7.30
N ASN A 76 -11.43 -18.47 6.96
CA ASN A 76 -10.80 -18.14 5.68
C ASN A 76 -10.82 -16.64 5.34
N LYS A 77 -10.91 -15.77 6.35
CA LYS A 77 -10.77 -14.33 6.17
C LYS A 77 -9.30 -13.96 5.98
N THR A 78 -9.03 -12.78 5.44
CA THR A 78 -7.67 -12.31 5.17
C THR A 78 -7.32 -11.06 5.96
N LEU A 79 -6.03 -10.92 6.32
CA LEU A 79 -5.49 -9.75 6.99
C LEU A 79 -4.28 -9.23 6.23
N SER A 80 -4.27 -7.92 5.95
CA SER A 80 -3.04 -7.21 5.60
C SER A 80 -2.57 -6.32 6.75
N VAL A 81 -1.26 -6.36 6.98
CA VAL A 81 -0.53 -5.60 8.00
C VAL A 81 0.29 -4.53 7.30
N LYS A 82 0.14 -3.28 7.73
CA LYS A 82 0.96 -2.16 7.25
C LYS A 82 1.58 -1.42 8.42
N THR A 83 2.70 -0.78 8.15
CA THR A 83 3.44 -0.01 9.16
C THR A 83 3.99 1.29 8.60
N ASN A 84 3.96 2.35 9.41
CA ASN A 84 4.64 3.62 9.11
C ASN A 84 5.44 4.12 10.33
N GLN A 85 6.65 4.62 10.11
CA GLN A 85 7.47 5.22 11.17
C GLN A 85 6.84 6.48 11.76
N GLN A 86 6.19 7.32 10.94
CA GLN A 86 5.71 8.62 11.39
C GLN A 86 4.23 8.83 11.05
N GLY A 87 3.38 8.62 12.06
CA GLY A 87 1.93 8.63 11.94
C GLY A 87 1.43 7.69 10.84
N LEU A 88 0.21 7.92 10.36
CA LEU A 88 -0.38 7.11 9.28
C LEU A 88 0.37 7.18 7.95
N GLY A 89 1.19 8.21 7.72
CA GLY A 89 2.04 8.33 6.54
C GLY A 89 1.39 8.01 5.19
N LYS A 90 2.22 7.47 4.30
CA LYS A 90 1.83 7.00 2.96
C LYS A 90 2.01 5.49 2.87
N VAL A 91 1.07 4.80 2.23
CA VAL A 91 1.07 3.34 2.09
C VAL A 91 0.95 2.94 0.62
N ALA A 92 1.80 2.01 0.20
CA ALA A 92 1.75 1.43 -1.14
C ALA A 92 0.96 0.10 -1.10
N PRO A 93 0.12 -0.20 -2.11
CA PRO A 93 -0.34 -1.56 -2.34
C PRO A 93 0.84 -2.51 -2.55
N GLN A 94 0.77 -3.74 -2.03
CA GLN A 94 1.92 -4.66 -1.97
C GLN A 94 2.46 -5.03 -3.36
N SER A 95 1.55 -5.42 -4.27
CA SER A 95 1.87 -5.95 -5.61
C SER A 95 2.18 -4.85 -6.63
N ILE A 96 1.40 -3.76 -6.61
CA ILE A 96 1.42 -2.75 -7.68
C ILE A 96 1.87 -1.36 -7.22
N GLY A 97 2.09 -1.14 -5.92
CA GLY A 97 2.42 0.17 -5.38
C GLY A 97 3.87 0.61 -5.60
N GLN A 98 4.81 -0.32 -5.82
CA GLN A 98 6.24 -0.03 -6.12
C GLN A 98 6.88 -0.97 -7.18
N PRO A 99 6.19 -1.36 -8.26
CA PRO A 99 6.69 -2.32 -9.25
C PRO A 99 7.82 -1.74 -10.10
N THR A 100 8.54 -2.64 -10.81
CA THR A 100 9.35 -2.25 -11.97
C THR A 100 8.45 -1.75 -13.11
N ALA A 101 9.01 -1.05 -14.10
CA ALA A 101 8.24 -0.59 -15.25
C ALA A 101 7.58 -1.76 -16.01
N GLU A 102 8.27 -2.90 -16.14
CA GLU A 102 7.73 -4.10 -16.75
C GLU A 102 6.55 -4.67 -15.95
N THR A 103 6.72 -4.90 -14.64
CA THR A 103 5.66 -5.41 -13.79
C THR A 103 4.45 -4.47 -13.77
N TYR A 104 4.66 -3.16 -13.75
CA TYR A 104 3.58 -2.18 -13.83
C TYR A 104 2.76 -2.32 -15.11
N PHE A 105 3.40 -2.31 -16.28
CA PHE A 105 2.69 -2.36 -17.55
C PHE A 105 2.05 -3.72 -17.82
N ASN A 106 2.69 -4.83 -17.42
CA ASN A 106 2.07 -6.14 -17.47
C ASN A 106 0.78 -6.18 -16.61
N TYR A 107 0.81 -5.58 -15.42
CA TYR A 107 -0.40 -5.49 -14.59
C TYR A 107 -1.46 -4.58 -15.24
N LEU A 108 -1.04 -3.43 -15.76
CA LEU A 108 -1.92 -2.44 -16.36
C LEU A 108 -2.66 -3.00 -17.59
N GLU A 109 -1.96 -3.71 -18.49
CA GLU A 109 -2.56 -4.37 -19.67
C GLU A 109 -3.52 -5.50 -19.27
N ASN A 110 -3.21 -6.25 -18.20
CA ASN A 110 -4.12 -7.27 -17.68
C ASN A 110 -5.38 -6.67 -17.03
N TYR A 111 -5.26 -5.48 -16.44
CA TYR A 111 -6.38 -4.80 -15.78
C TYR A 111 -7.25 -4.02 -16.77
N PHE A 112 -6.65 -3.40 -17.78
CA PHE A 112 -7.31 -2.61 -18.81
C PHE A 112 -7.23 -3.30 -20.17
N TYR A 113 -8.29 -4.03 -20.54
CA TYR A 113 -8.36 -4.80 -21.79
C TYR A 113 -8.14 -3.98 -23.07
N ASN A 114 -8.31 -2.66 -23.00
CA ASN A 114 -8.15 -1.71 -24.10
C ASN A 114 -6.85 -0.89 -24.00
N PHE A 115 -5.95 -1.23 -23.09
CA PHE A 115 -4.65 -0.59 -22.96
C PHE A 115 -3.56 -1.50 -23.52
N SER A 116 -2.66 -0.94 -24.32
CA SER A 116 -1.39 -1.58 -24.69
C SER A 116 -0.26 -0.56 -24.61
N LEU A 117 0.80 -0.89 -23.86
CA LEU A 117 2.01 -0.08 -23.80
C LEU A 117 2.60 0.11 -25.20
N ARG A 118 2.61 -0.95 -26.01
CA ARG A 118 3.16 -0.90 -27.37
C ARG A 118 2.40 0.09 -28.25
N GLU A 119 1.08 0.10 -28.16
CA GLU A 119 0.24 1.01 -28.95
C GLU A 119 0.36 2.45 -28.46
N GLU A 120 0.38 2.69 -27.15
CA GLU A 120 0.62 4.01 -26.56
C GLU A 120 1.98 4.59 -26.94
N LEU A 121 3.05 3.78 -26.90
CA LEU A 121 4.38 4.19 -27.36
C LEU A 121 4.39 4.52 -28.86
N ALA A 122 3.75 3.69 -29.68
CA ALA A 122 3.70 3.91 -31.13
C ALA A 122 2.90 5.17 -31.49
N ALA A 123 1.80 5.44 -30.79
CA ALA A 123 0.99 6.65 -30.97
C ALA A 123 1.77 7.93 -30.66
N GLU A 124 2.74 7.86 -29.75
CA GLU A 124 3.64 8.97 -29.39
C GLU A 124 4.92 9.00 -30.26
N GLY A 125 5.11 8.02 -31.16
CA GLY A 125 6.33 7.90 -31.96
C GLY A 125 7.58 7.54 -31.15
N LEU A 126 7.40 6.84 -30.02
CA LEU A 126 8.44 6.55 -29.04
C LEU A 126 8.94 5.11 -29.13
N TYR A 127 10.24 4.92 -28.90
CA TYR A 127 10.84 3.60 -28.68
C TYR A 127 10.59 3.12 -27.25
N ASP A 128 10.60 1.80 -27.06
CA ASP A 128 10.42 1.21 -25.74
C ASP A 128 11.68 1.33 -24.88
N THR A 129 11.71 2.41 -24.08
CA THR A 129 12.78 2.71 -23.11
C THR A 129 12.17 3.00 -21.75
N TYR A 130 12.96 2.93 -20.67
CA TYR A 130 12.46 3.29 -19.34
C TYR A 130 11.94 4.75 -19.27
N GLU A 131 12.61 5.67 -19.95
CA GLU A 131 12.22 7.08 -19.97
C GLU A 131 10.89 7.28 -20.69
N ASN A 132 10.69 6.62 -21.84
CA ASN A 132 9.43 6.68 -22.57
C ASN A 132 8.31 5.94 -21.83
N ARG A 133 8.59 4.79 -21.22
CA ARG A 133 7.69 4.10 -20.28
C ARG A 133 7.28 4.99 -19.11
N SER A 134 8.22 5.79 -18.59
CA SER A 134 7.94 6.75 -17.51
C SER A 134 7.00 7.85 -17.98
N TYR A 135 7.17 8.36 -19.19
CA TYR A 135 6.25 9.30 -19.81
C TYR A 135 4.85 8.69 -19.97
N ILE A 136 4.73 7.47 -20.52
CA ILE A 136 3.44 6.78 -20.65
C ILE A 136 2.79 6.53 -19.28
N PHE A 137 3.56 6.15 -18.26
CA PHE A 137 3.06 6.03 -16.88
C PHE A 137 2.43 7.32 -16.38
N LYS A 138 3.13 8.46 -16.56
CA LYS A 138 2.65 9.78 -16.14
C LYS A 138 1.39 10.17 -16.90
N LYS A 139 1.42 10.07 -18.23
CA LYS A 139 0.29 10.39 -19.13
C LYS A 139 -0.93 9.54 -18.78
N ASN A 140 -0.78 8.23 -18.64
CA ASN A 140 -1.87 7.33 -18.31
C ASN A 140 -2.45 7.59 -16.91
N SER A 141 -1.59 7.86 -15.92
CA SER A 141 -2.05 8.18 -14.55
C SER A 141 -2.92 9.44 -14.50
N MET A 142 -2.68 10.42 -15.37
CA MET A 142 -3.44 11.66 -15.45
C MET A 142 -4.68 11.56 -16.35
N ASN A 143 -4.59 10.84 -17.48
CA ASN A 143 -5.71 10.72 -18.41
C ASN A 143 -6.77 9.70 -17.96
N ASN A 144 -6.35 8.67 -17.23
CA ASN A 144 -7.21 7.57 -16.77
C ASN A 144 -7.27 7.51 -15.23
N THR A 145 -7.22 8.66 -14.56
CA THR A 145 -7.03 8.77 -13.11
C THR A 145 -8.01 7.94 -12.29
N ALA A 146 -9.32 8.06 -12.51
CA ALA A 146 -10.32 7.27 -11.77
C ALA A 146 -10.05 5.77 -11.86
N ALA A 147 -9.75 5.28 -13.05
CA ALA A 147 -9.56 3.87 -13.30
C ALA A 147 -8.25 3.36 -12.67
N VAL A 148 -7.17 4.11 -12.82
CA VAL A 148 -5.86 3.79 -12.21
C VAL A 148 -5.94 3.84 -10.69
N VAL A 149 -6.61 4.84 -10.10
CA VAL A 149 -6.83 4.93 -8.65
C VAL A 149 -7.67 3.76 -8.16
N ASN A 150 -8.73 3.39 -8.89
CA ASN A 150 -9.55 2.22 -8.56
C ASN A 150 -8.73 0.93 -8.56
N MET A 151 -7.84 0.75 -9.53
CA MET A 151 -6.90 -0.37 -9.57
C MET A 151 -6.03 -0.41 -8.31
N TYR A 152 -5.42 0.71 -7.92
CA TYR A 152 -4.63 0.83 -6.69
C TYR A 152 -5.45 0.59 -5.43
N TRP A 153 -6.66 1.12 -5.38
CA TRP A 153 -7.57 0.99 -4.24
C TRP A 153 -7.90 -0.47 -3.97
N ASN A 154 -8.34 -1.17 -5.01
CA ASN A 154 -8.68 -2.58 -4.92
C ASN A 154 -7.48 -3.39 -4.43
N ASN A 155 -6.27 -3.11 -4.91
CA ASN A 155 -5.07 -3.84 -4.44
C ASN A 155 -4.60 -3.45 -3.01
N LEU A 156 -4.96 -2.27 -2.49
CA LEU A 156 -4.63 -1.92 -1.11
C LEU A 156 -5.60 -2.58 -0.12
N PHE A 157 -6.88 -2.59 -0.48
CA PHE A 157 -7.99 -3.01 0.38
C PHE A 157 -8.56 -4.38 -0.02
N ASP A 158 -7.82 -5.19 -0.78
CA ASP A 158 -8.19 -6.58 -1.08
C ASP A 158 -7.90 -7.52 0.10
N CYS A 159 -8.44 -7.17 1.27
CA CYS A 159 -8.40 -7.99 2.46
C CYS A 159 -9.64 -7.75 3.32
N ASP A 160 -10.04 -8.74 4.12
CA ASP A 160 -11.16 -8.57 5.06
C ASP A 160 -10.82 -7.58 6.16
N TYR A 161 -9.56 -7.60 6.60
CA TYR A 161 -9.01 -6.75 7.63
C TYR A 161 -7.71 -6.11 7.16
N TYR A 162 -7.62 -4.80 7.35
CA TYR A 162 -6.41 -4.02 7.15
C TYR A 162 -6.03 -3.42 8.50
N ILE A 163 -4.90 -3.85 9.08
CA ILE A 163 -4.37 -3.27 10.31
C ILE A 163 -3.11 -2.48 9.99
N HIS A 164 -3.06 -1.25 10.50
CA HIS A 164 -1.96 -0.34 10.26
C HIS A 164 -1.41 0.20 11.57
N PHE A 165 -0.20 -0.23 11.92
CA PHE A 165 0.53 0.29 13.07
C PHE A 165 1.42 1.48 12.67
N PHE A 166 1.54 2.46 13.54
CA PHE A 166 2.42 3.59 13.29
C PHE A 166 3.22 3.99 14.52
N ASN A 167 4.29 4.77 14.32
CA ASN A 167 5.17 5.25 15.40
C ASN A 167 5.82 4.12 16.23
N LEU A 168 6.00 2.92 15.67
CA LEU A 168 6.60 1.82 16.44
C LEU A 168 8.11 2.04 16.67
N ASP A 169 8.78 2.71 15.74
CA ASP A 169 10.22 3.03 15.76
C ASP A 169 10.64 3.96 16.91
N ASN A 170 9.71 4.79 17.41
CA ASN A 170 9.92 5.60 18.60
C ASN A 170 9.40 4.92 19.89
N TYR A 171 9.08 3.62 19.81
CA TYR A 171 8.56 2.80 20.89
C TYR A 171 7.22 3.26 21.49
N SER A 172 6.39 3.92 20.68
CA SER A 172 5.03 4.30 21.10
C SER A 172 4.18 3.09 21.44
N ASN A 173 3.25 3.27 22.39
CA ASN A 173 2.32 2.21 22.79
C ASN A 173 1.45 1.77 21.60
N PRO A 174 1.52 0.49 21.18
CA PRO A 174 0.76 -0.01 20.03
C PRO A 174 -0.74 0.19 20.17
N LEU A 175 -1.29 0.09 21.39
CA LEU A 175 -2.73 0.23 21.65
C LEU A 175 -3.29 1.63 21.34
N ASN A 176 -2.42 2.63 21.24
CA ASN A 176 -2.81 4.01 20.89
C ASN A 176 -2.34 4.41 19.48
N ASN A 177 -1.61 3.52 18.79
CA ASN A 177 -0.96 3.82 17.52
C ASN A 177 -1.23 2.72 16.49
N TYR A 178 -2.52 2.40 16.32
CA TYR A 178 -3.00 1.57 15.24
C TYR A 178 -4.27 2.16 14.63
N LEU A 179 -4.52 1.80 13.37
CA LEU A 179 -5.76 1.99 12.64
C LEU A 179 -6.22 0.61 12.16
N LEU A 180 -7.51 0.34 12.31
CA LEU A 180 -8.16 -0.80 11.67
C LEU A 180 -9.11 -0.29 10.59
N LEU A 181 -9.02 -0.89 9.41
CA LEU A 181 -10.00 -0.78 8.35
C LEU A 181 -10.50 -2.19 7.99
N ARG A 182 -11.74 -2.27 7.55
CA ARG A 182 -12.34 -3.50 7.03
C ARG A 182 -12.47 -3.39 5.52
N LYS A 183 -12.68 -4.51 4.84
CA LYS A 183 -12.91 -4.54 3.39
C LYS A 183 -13.94 -3.48 3.00
N ALA A 184 -13.52 -2.57 2.14
CA ALA A 184 -14.34 -1.51 1.61
C ALA A 184 -14.52 -1.73 0.11
N VAL A 185 -15.74 -1.55 -0.37
CA VAL A 185 -15.99 -1.41 -1.81
C VAL A 185 -15.30 -0.12 -2.27
N SER A 186 -14.64 -0.18 -3.42
CA SER A 186 -14.02 1.02 -3.99
C SER A 186 -15.07 2.11 -4.21
N PRO A 187 -14.78 3.37 -3.84
CA PRO A 187 -15.64 4.50 -4.15
C PRO A 187 -15.91 4.62 -5.66
N VAL A 188 -17.08 5.14 -6.02
CA VAL A 188 -17.33 5.56 -7.40
C VAL A 188 -16.63 6.90 -7.61
N TRP A 189 -15.51 6.87 -8.31
CA TRP A 189 -14.67 8.04 -8.53
C TRP A 189 -15.25 8.98 -9.60
N ASP A 190 -15.40 10.26 -9.26
CA ASP A 190 -15.74 11.32 -10.23
C ASP A 190 -14.45 11.97 -10.73
N ASN A 191 -14.21 11.87 -12.05
CA ASN A 191 -13.00 12.41 -12.67
C ASN A 191 -12.82 13.91 -12.45
N ASN A 192 -13.92 14.67 -12.33
CA ASN A 192 -13.85 16.13 -12.16
C ASN A 192 -13.34 16.55 -10.77
N LYS A 193 -13.36 15.63 -9.80
CA LYS A 193 -12.88 15.88 -8.43
C LYS A 193 -11.39 15.63 -8.27
N PHE A 194 -10.75 14.97 -9.23
CA PHE A 194 -9.30 14.79 -9.21
C PHE A 194 -8.58 16.06 -9.61
N SER A 195 -7.46 16.31 -8.93
CA SER A 195 -6.47 17.29 -9.37
C SER A 195 -5.07 16.84 -9.03
N PHE A 196 -4.09 17.37 -9.76
CA PHE A 196 -2.68 17.09 -9.59
C PHE A 196 -1.94 18.36 -9.21
N THR A 197 -0.83 18.24 -8.46
CA THR A 197 0.00 19.40 -8.13
C THR A 197 0.92 19.82 -9.27
N GLN A 198 1.17 18.94 -10.24
CA GLN A 198 1.96 19.21 -11.44
C GLN A 198 1.23 18.75 -12.70
N SER A 199 1.48 19.45 -13.82
CA SER A 199 1.12 19.02 -15.17
C SER A 199 2.04 17.90 -15.66
N LEU A 200 1.67 17.25 -16.78
CA LEU A 200 2.52 16.24 -17.42
C LEU A 200 3.91 16.78 -17.77
N GLU A 201 3.98 18.02 -18.27
CA GLU A 201 5.23 18.70 -18.68
C GLU A 201 6.16 18.96 -17.49
N ASN A 202 5.60 19.34 -16.34
CA ASN A 202 6.37 19.76 -15.18
C ASN A 202 6.57 18.65 -14.15
N TRP A 203 5.88 17.51 -14.30
CA TRP A 203 6.02 16.38 -13.39
C TRP A 203 7.41 15.75 -13.56
N ASN A 204 8.29 16.06 -12.61
CA ASN A 204 9.60 15.44 -12.53
C ASN A 204 9.56 14.06 -11.86
N GLU A 205 9.79 14.00 -10.54
CA GLU A 205 9.91 12.73 -9.80
C GLU A 205 8.63 12.32 -9.08
N SER A 206 7.83 13.27 -8.60
CA SER A 206 6.60 13.00 -7.87
C SER A 206 5.47 13.91 -8.32
N ASN A 207 4.23 13.47 -8.18
CA ASN A 207 3.05 14.28 -8.40
C ASN A 207 1.98 13.89 -7.38
N THR A 208 1.50 14.88 -6.62
CA THR A 208 0.48 14.64 -5.59
C THR A 208 -0.88 14.60 -6.24
N LEU A 209 -1.58 13.49 -6.02
CA LEU A 209 -2.97 13.33 -6.41
C LEU A 209 -3.87 13.86 -5.28
N LYS A 210 -4.79 14.74 -5.64
CA LYS A 210 -5.85 15.24 -4.78
C LYS A 210 -7.21 14.75 -5.26
N TYR A 211 -8.13 14.55 -4.33
CA TYR A 211 -9.56 14.34 -4.60
C TYR A 211 -10.34 15.33 -3.75
N CYS A 212 -11.27 16.10 -4.33
CA CYS A 212 -11.96 17.20 -3.63
C CYS A 212 -11.00 18.19 -2.95
N GLY A 213 -9.82 18.42 -3.54
CA GLY A 213 -8.79 19.30 -2.98
C GLY A 213 -7.94 18.68 -1.84
N ILE A 214 -8.29 17.50 -1.34
CA ILE A 214 -7.57 16.78 -0.27
C ILE A 214 -6.52 15.87 -0.88
N SER A 215 -5.28 15.92 -0.39
CA SER A 215 -4.17 15.08 -0.86
C SER A 215 -4.41 13.61 -0.51
N MET A 216 -4.79 12.81 -1.50
CA MET A 216 -5.19 11.41 -1.33
C MET A 216 -4.06 10.43 -1.66
N GLY A 217 -3.13 10.80 -2.54
CA GLY A 217 -2.05 9.91 -2.94
C GLY A 217 -0.91 10.64 -3.63
N GLU A 218 0.12 9.88 -3.99
CA GLU A 218 1.29 10.40 -4.69
C GLU A 218 1.80 9.36 -5.68
N PHE A 219 1.89 9.77 -6.95
CA PHE A 219 2.61 9.03 -7.98
C PHE A 219 4.07 9.47 -7.99
N GLN A 220 4.98 8.54 -8.24
CA GLN A 220 6.41 8.81 -8.34
C GLN A 220 7.09 7.97 -9.41
N VAL A 221 8.05 8.57 -10.10
CA VAL A 221 8.95 7.94 -11.05
C VAL A 221 10.37 8.17 -10.54
N HIS A 222 11.10 7.10 -10.27
CA HIS A 222 12.50 7.20 -9.83
C HIS A 222 13.42 7.33 -11.04
N ARG A 223 14.34 8.30 -11.04
CA ARG A 223 15.33 8.45 -12.11
C ARG A 223 16.45 7.41 -12.05
N ASN A 224 16.84 7.02 -10.83
CA ASN A 224 17.99 6.14 -10.58
C ASN A 224 17.61 4.67 -10.31
N ARG A 225 16.33 4.33 -10.40
CA ARG A 225 15.82 2.99 -10.13
C ARG A 225 14.64 2.71 -11.05
N ASN A 226 14.63 1.54 -11.68
CA ASN A 226 13.48 1.06 -12.45
C ASN A 226 12.31 0.78 -11.50
N CYS A 227 11.51 1.80 -11.20
CA CYS A 227 10.41 1.71 -10.25
C CYS A 227 9.39 2.83 -10.49
N PHE A 228 8.16 2.42 -10.78
CA PHE A 228 7.00 3.29 -10.69
C PHE A 228 6.33 3.07 -9.35
N LYS A 229 5.85 4.16 -8.76
CA LYS A 229 5.39 4.12 -7.38
C LYS A 229 4.11 4.90 -7.23
N PHE A 230 3.15 4.32 -6.54
CA PHE A 230 1.97 5.00 -6.05
C PHE A 230 1.75 4.66 -4.59
N ARG A 231 1.47 5.69 -3.79
CA ARG A 231 1.17 5.51 -2.37
C ARG A 231 -0.03 6.37 -1.99
N PHE A 232 -1.01 5.77 -1.33
CA PHE A 232 -2.10 6.50 -0.71
C PHE A 232 -1.58 7.27 0.50
N ASN A 233 -1.99 8.52 0.64
CA ASN A 233 -1.83 9.29 1.87
C ASN A 233 -2.98 8.93 2.80
N MET A 234 -2.71 8.07 3.78
CA MET A 234 -3.78 7.49 4.62
C MET A 234 -4.51 8.55 5.45
N LYS A 235 -3.85 9.65 5.84
CA LYS A 235 -4.54 10.78 6.49
C LYS A 235 -5.60 11.40 5.58
N GLY A 236 -5.25 11.63 4.31
CA GLY A 236 -6.18 12.20 3.34
C GLY A 236 -7.29 11.24 2.95
N VAL A 237 -7.00 9.94 2.84
CA VAL A 237 -8.04 8.91 2.61
C VAL A 237 -9.05 8.90 3.76
N LEU A 238 -8.60 8.93 5.02
CA LEU A 238 -9.50 8.98 6.18
C LEU A 238 -10.29 10.28 6.26
N GLU A 239 -9.69 11.41 5.90
CA GLU A 239 -10.37 12.71 5.85
C GLU A 239 -11.51 12.69 4.81
N LEU A 240 -11.25 12.12 3.63
CA LEU A 240 -12.26 11.95 2.59
C LEU A 240 -13.42 11.07 3.06
N PHE A 241 -13.12 9.93 3.71
CA PHE A 241 -14.13 9.06 4.28
C PHE A 241 -14.95 9.74 5.38
N GLY A 242 -14.29 10.39 6.34
CA GLY A 242 -14.96 11.08 7.45
C GLY A 242 -15.83 12.23 6.98
N GLY A 243 -15.49 12.85 5.85
CA GLY A 243 -16.28 13.89 5.18
C GLY A 243 -17.39 13.36 4.26
N GLY A 244 -17.53 12.05 4.07
CA GLY A 244 -18.51 11.47 3.14
C GLY A 244 -18.26 11.81 1.67
N LEU A 245 -16.99 12.08 1.32
CA LEU A 245 -16.57 12.43 -0.04
C LEU A 245 -16.22 11.21 -0.88
N ILE A 246 -15.93 10.08 -0.21
CA ILE A 246 -15.71 8.74 -0.75
C ILE A 246 -16.37 7.68 0.13
#